data_AF-A0A838JNP1-F1
#
_entry.id   AF-A0A838JNP1-F1
#
_cell.length_a   1.000
_cell.length_b   1.000
_cell.length_c   1.000
_cell.angle_alpha   90.00
_cell.angle_beta   90.00
_cell.angle_gamma   90.00
#
_symmetry.space_group_name_H-M   'P 1'
#
loop_
_entity.id
_entity.type
_entity.pdbx_description
1 polymer ?
#
loop_
_entity_poly.entity_id
_entity_poly.type
_entity_poly.pdbx_seq_one_letter_code
_entity_poly.pdbx_strand_id
1 'polypeptide(L)'
;MEEWTAVHHGVYPAYISWEQFLANKQRLHQNGYRLAENTRGAPRKGPALLAGLVLCGHCGRRMGVVYGGSKGKGGYVCTALPSTHGARSCLYAPRVNTDEAVVEAVVEAIRPSELDLLEETLKTQSADRERLLVHHRDNVKAATYEARLAEKRYRSVDPENRLVAGELEKGWESALRTLAEAEEAAERFERERPQVELDPTLRTQLSDLGRHLPELWDGG
;
A
#
# COMPACT_ATOMS: atom_id res chain seq x y z
N MET A 1 0.94 -16.33 16.98
CA MET A 1 1.51 -15.35 17.94
C MET A 1 0.41 -14.80 18.84
N GLU A 2 -0.84 -14.74 18.38
CA GLU A 2 -2.01 -14.39 19.19
C GLU A 2 -2.20 -15.25 20.46
N GLU A 3 -1.59 -16.43 20.51
CA GLU A 3 -1.65 -17.34 21.66
C GLU A 3 -0.58 -17.09 22.74
N TRP A 4 0.32 -16.12 22.58
CA TRP A 4 1.44 -15.89 23.51
C TRP A 4 1.20 -14.63 24.35
N THR A 5 1.23 -14.77 25.68
CA THR A 5 0.97 -13.67 26.64
C THR A 5 2.12 -12.66 26.74
N ALA A 6 3.36 -13.09 26.47
CA ALA A 6 4.53 -12.22 26.43
C ALA A 6 5.60 -12.81 25.49
N VAL A 7 6.32 -11.95 24.77
CA VAL A 7 7.44 -12.34 23.91
C VAL A 7 8.64 -11.44 24.24
N HIS A 8 9.74 -12.06 24.67
CA HIS A 8 10.98 -11.38 25.01
C HIS A 8 12.03 -11.63 23.93
N HIS A 9 12.48 -10.58 23.25
CA HIS A 9 13.52 -10.65 22.22
C HIS A 9 14.91 -10.38 22.81
N GLY A 10 15.96 -10.96 22.22
CA GLY A 10 17.34 -10.63 22.58
C GLY A 10 17.83 -11.16 23.93
N VAL A 11 17.09 -12.07 24.58
CA VAL A 11 17.48 -12.67 25.88
C VAL A 11 18.69 -13.61 25.72
N TYR A 12 18.79 -14.30 24.59
CA TYR A 12 19.89 -15.21 24.27
C TYR A 12 20.40 -14.96 22.86
N PRO A 13 21.67 -15.28 22.56
CA PRO A 13 22.19 -15.27 21.20
C PRO A 13 21.34 -16.19 20.30
N ALA A 14 20.69 -15.62 19.30
CA ALA A 14 19.88 -16.34 18.33
C ALA A 14 20.63 -16.49 17.00
N TYR A 15 20.34 -17.57 16.26
CA TYR A 15 20.90 -17.81 14.92
C TYR A 15 20.43 -16.78 13.88
N ILE A 16 19.25 -16.19 14.07
CA ILE A 16 18.69 -15.12 13.24
C ILE A 16 18.03 -14.07 14.13
N SER A 17 17.98 -12.82 13.66
CA SER A 17 17.30 -11.75 14.38
C SER A 17 15.77 -11.98 14.40
N TRP A 18 15.09 -11.30 15.32
CA TRP A 18 13.63 -11.35 15.39
C TRP A 18 12.97 -10.82 14.11
N GLU A 19 13.49 -9.72 13.58
CA GLU A 19 13.05 -9.12 12.32
C GLU A 19 13.21 -10.10 11.16
N GLN A 20 14.33 -10.83 11.12
CA GLN A 20 14.59 -11.84 10.09
C GLN A 20 13.66 -13.05 10.24
N PHE A 21 13.33 -13.47 11.46
CA PHE A 21 12.33 -14.51 11.70
C PHE A 21 10.95 -14.10 11.17
N LEU A 22 10.50 -12.87 11.49
CA LEU A 22 9.21 -12.35 10.99
C LEU A 22 9.19 -12.24 9.47
N ALA A 23 10.26 -11.72 8.86
CA ALA A 23 10.39 -11.65 7.40
C ALA A 23 10.33 -13.04 6.76
N ASN A 24 10.97 -14.04 7.37
CA ASN A 24 10.92 -15.42 6.90
C ASN A 24 9.52 -16.03 7.03
N LYS A 25 8.81 -15.79 8.14
CA LYS A 25 7.41 -16.22 8.31
C LYS A 25 6.50 -15.63 7.23
N GLN A 26 6.66 -14.34 6.94
CA GLN A 26 5.88 -13.68 5.90
C GLN A 26 6.18 -14.25 4.50
N ARG A 27 7.46 -14.49 4.18
CA ARG A 27 7.85 -15.14 2.92
C ARG A 27 7.25 -16.54 2.80
N LEU A 28 7.29 -17.34 3.86
CA LEU A 28 6.70 -18.69 3.86
C LEU A 28 5.19 -18.64 3.65
N HIS A 29 4.49 -17.70 4.29
CA HIS A 29 3.06 -17.47 4.07
C HIS A 29 2.78 -17.10 2.61
N GLN A 30 3.50 -16.11 2.07
CA GLN A 30 3.36 -15.68 0.67
C GLN A 30 3.67 -16.80 -0.33
N ASN A 31 4.62 -17.68 0.00
CA ASN A 31 4.99 -18.83 -0.83
C ASN A 31 4.01 -20.00 -0.72
N GLY A 32 3.14 -20.00 0.29
CA GLY A 32 2.13 -21.02 0.50
C GLY A 32 1.23 -21.16 -0.73
N TYR A 33 1.03 -22.38 -1.22
CA TYR A 33 0.15 -22.64 -2.34
C TYR A 33 -1.31 -22.71 -1.87
N ARG A 34 -1.91 -21.54 -1.61
CA ARG A 34 -3.28 -21.41 -1.13
C ARG A 34 -4.07 -20.49 -2.05
N LEU A 35 -4.62 -21.07 -3.12
CA LEU A 35 -5.36 -20.35 -4.15
C LEU A 35 -6.53 -19.50 -3.59
N ALA A 36 -7.13 -19.93 -2.47
CA ALA A 36 -8.22 -19.23 -1.80
C ALA A 36 -7.77 -17.99 -0.99
N GLU A 37 -6.52 -17.97 -0.52
CA GLU A 37 -5.96 -16.87 0.28
C GLU A 37 -5.22 -15.83 -0.59
N ASN A 38 -5.28 -15.98 -1.93
CA ASN A 38 -4.61 -15.11 -2.90
C ASN A 38 -3.10 -14.89 -2.63
N THR A 39 -2.43 -15.84 -1.97
CA THR A 39 -0.98 -15.80 -1.77
C THR A 39 -0.23 -15.98 -3.09
N ARG A 40 0.91 -15.30 -3.25
CA ARG A 40 1.73 -15.33 -4.48
C ARG A 40 2.08 -16.76 -4.92
N GLY A 41 2.33 -17.63 -3.95
CA GLY A 41 2.95 -18.92 -4.18
C GLY A 41 4.45 -18.78 -4.42
N ALA A 42 5.17 -19.88 -4.23
CA ALA A 42 6.58 -19.96 -4.57
C ALA A 42 6.78 -19.94 -6.11
N PRO A 43 7.80 -19.23 -6.63
CA PRO A 43 8.18 -19.32 -8.03
C PRO A 43 8.40 -20.78 -8.43
N ARG A 44 7.85 -21.18 -9.59
CA ARG A 44 7.95 -22.53 -10.13
C ARG A 44 8.73 -22.52 -11.44
N LYS A 45 9.36 -23.65 -11.78
CA LYS A 45 9.92 -23.85 -13.12
C LYS A 45 8.78 -24.03 -14.12
N GLY A 46 8.91 -23.44 -15.30
CA GLY A 46 7.98 -23.62 -16.41
C GLY A 46 7.82 -22.37 -17.26
N PRO A 47 7.14 -22.49 -18.42
CA PRO A 47 7.00 -21.38 -19.37
C PRO A 47 5.96 -20.33 -18.95
N ALA A 48 5.15 -20.56 -17.92
CA ALA A 48 4.12 -19.62 -17.48
C ALA A 48 4.69 -18.56 -16.55
N LEU A 49 5.00 -17.38 -17.09
CA LEU A 49 5.63 -16.27 -16.38
C LEU A 49 4.79 -15.80 -15.18
N LEU A 50 3.48 -15.77 -15.36
CA LEU A 50 2.52 -15.19 -14.41
C LEU A 50 1.87 -16.26 -13.52
N ALA A 51 2.49 -17.43 -13.40
CA ALA A 51 2.03 -18.51 -12.54
C ALA A 51 1.92 -18.01 -11.09
N GLY A 52 0.71 -18.03 -10.52
CA GLY A 52 0.48 -17.46 -9.19
C GLY A 52 0.58 -15.93 -9.16
N LEU A 53 0.23 -15.24 -10.25
CA LEU A 53 0.04 -13.78 -10.24
C LEU A 53 -1.32 -13.39 -10.83
N VAL A 54 -1.81 -14.16 -11.80
CA VAL A 54 -3.07 -13.86 -12.50
C VAL A 54 -4.28 -14.05 -11.59
N LEU A 55 -5.15 -13.03 -11.53
CA LEU A 55 -6.46 -13.07 -10.89
C LEU A 55 -7.57 -13.01 -11.96
N CYS A 56 -8.67 -13.71 -11.69
CA CYS A 56 -9.83 -13.70 -12.57
C CYS A 56 -10.61 -12.37 -12.43
N GLY A 57 -10.73 -11.61 -13.52
CA GLY A 57 -11.49 -10.35 -13.51
C GLY A 57 -13.00 -10.50 -13.24
N HIS A 58 -13.55 -11.72 -13.34
CA HIS A 58 -14.97 -11.96 -13.06
C HIS A 58 -15.26 -12.29 -11.60
N CYS A 59 -14.42 -13.11 -10.96
CA CYS A 59 -14.67 -13.60 -9.59
C CYS A 59 -13.58 -13.23 -8.57
N GLY A 60 -12.55 -12.50 -8.98
CA GLY A 60 -11.44 -12.06 -8.13
C GLY A 60 -10.50 -13.18 -7.66
N ARG A 61 -10.79 -14.44 -8.01
CA ARG A 61 -10.01 -15.59 -7.56
C ARG A 61 -8.80 -15.82 -8.45
N ARG A 62 -7.71 -16.25 -7.82
CA ARG A 62 -6.46 -16.60 -8.49
C ARG A 62 -6.63 -17.73 -9.51
N MET A 63 -6.03 -17.53 -10.66
CA MET A 63 -6.09 -18.47 -11.78
C MET A 63 -4.95 -19.49 -11.68
N GLY A 64 -5.24 -20.74 -12.05
CA GLY A 64 -4.25 -21.81 -12.18
C GLY A 64 -3.60 -21.79 -13.57
N VAL A 65 -2.50 -22.53 -13.72
CA VAL A 65 -1.83 -22.70 -15.02
C VAL A 65 -2.25 -24.04 -15.61
N VAL A 66 -2.62 -24.04 -16.89
CA VAL A 66 -2.84 -25.25 -17.68
C VAL A 66 -1.72 -25.37 -18.69
N TYR A 67 -0.98 -26.48 -18.60
CA TYR A 67 0.02 -26.87 -19.58
C TYR A 67 -0.67 -27.81 -20.60
N GLY A 68 -0.98 -27.31 -21.79
CA GLY A 68 -1.69 -28.08 -22.83
C GLY A 68 -2.62 -27.26 -23.72
N GLY A 69 -2.98 -27.79 -24.90
CA GLY A 69 -3.83 -27.14 -25.93
C GLY A 69 -3.36 -27.47 -27.36
N SER A 70 -4.12 -27.07 -28.39
CA SER A 70 -3.89 -27.44 -29.81
C SER A 70 -2.53 -27.07 -30.40
N LYS A 71 -1.69 -26.33 -29.65
CA LYS A 71 -0.30 -25.99 -30.00
C LYS A 71 0.69 -26.09 -28.81
N GLY A 72 0.32 -26.77 -27.71
CA GLY A 72 1.19 -26.92 -26.52
C GLY A 72 1.46 -25.64 -25.71
N LYS A 73 0.77 -24.53 -26.03
CA LYS A 73 1.07 -23.20 -25.49
C LYS A 73 0.44 -22.88 -24.13
N GLY A 74 -0.58 -23.63 -23.70
CA GLY A 74 -1.18 -23.49 -22.38
C GLY A 74 -1.82 -22.13 -22.12
N GLY A 75 -2.21 -21.89 -20.87
CA GLY A 75 -2.81 -20.63 -20.44
C GLY A 75 -3.12 -20.58 -18.96
N TYR A 76 -3.68 -19.46 -18.53
CA TYR A 76 -4.21 -19.26 -17.19
C TYR A 76 -5.70 -19.57 -17.20
N VAL A 77 -6.18 -20.37 -16.25
CA VAL A 77 -7.61 -20.72 -16.15
C VAL A 77 -8.13 -20.47 -14.74
N CYS A 78 -9.33 -19.90 -14.66
CA CYS A 78 -10.04 -19.80 -13.39
C CYS A 78 -10.65 -21.16 -13.04
N THR A 79 -10.08 -21.84 -12.05
CA THR A 79 -10.54 -23.16 -11.58
C THR A 79 -11.59 -23.08 -10.47
N ALA A 80 -11.90 -21.88 -9.96
CA ALA A 80 -12.73 -21.71 -8.78
C ALA A 80 -14.12 -22.35 -8.88
N LEU A 81 -14.91 -22.00 -9.90
CA LEU A 81 -16.24 -22.57 -10.12
C LEU A 81 -16.18 -24.07 -10.46
N PRO A 82 -15.29 -24.54 -11.36
CA PRO A 82 -15.09 -25.97 -11.57
C PRO A 82 -14.78 -26.76 -10.30
N SER A 83 -13.86 -26.27 -9.46
CA SER A 83 -13.40 -27.00 -8.28
C SER A 83 -14.40 -27.01 -7.13
N THR A 84 -15.29 -26.02 -7.06
CA THR A 84 -16.25 -25.88 -5.95
C THR A 84 -17.65 -26.37 -6.32
N HIS A 85 -18.06 -26.22 -7.59
CA HIS A 85 -19.44 -26.47 -8.02
C HIS A 85 -19.54 -27.36 -9.27
N GLY A 86 -18.44 -27.90 -9.80
CA GLY A 86 -18.46 -28.71 -11.02
C GLY A 86 -18.89 -27.96 -12.28
N ALA A 87 -18.88 -26.62 -12.23
CA ALA A 87 -19.33 -25.75 -13.32
C ALA A 87 -18.21 -25.45 -14.32
N ARG A 88 -18.53 -24.72 -15.41
CA ARG A 88 -17.52 -24.23 -16.37
C ARG A 88 -16.63 -23.16 -15.73
N SER A 89 -15.41 -23.02 -16.25
CA SER A 89 -14.47 -21.98 -15.80
C SER A 89 -15.00 -20.57 -16.11
N CYS A 90 -14.72 -19.62 -15.21
CA CYS A 90 -15.11 -18.21 -15.41
C CYS A 90 -14.38 -17.57 -16.59
N LEU A 91 -13.07 -17.80 -16.65
CA LEU A 91 -12.17 -17.15 -17.59
C LEU A 91 -11.02 -18.08 -17.94
N TYR A 92 -10.59 -17.99 -19.19
CA TYR A 92 -9.35 -18.56 -19.70
C TYR A 92 -8.56 -17.45 -20.41
N ALA A 93 -7.29 -17.29 -20.07
CA ALA A 93 -6.38 -16.33 -20.68
C ALA A 93 -5.21 -17.09 -21.35
N PRO A 94 -5.03 -16.96 -22.67
CA PRO A 94 -3.93 -17.62 -23.38
C PRO A 94 -2.57 -17.12 -22.87
N ARG A 95 -1.64 -18.05 -22.59
CA ARG A 95 -0.34 -17.71 -22.00
C ARG A 95 0.44 -16.71 -22.86
N VAL A 96 0.58 -16.98 -24.16
CA VAL A 96 1.45 -16.21 -25.06
C VAL A 96 1.09 -14.73 -25.03
N ASN A 97 -0.17 -14.39 -25.34
CA ASN A 97 -0.59 -13.00 -25.39
C ASN A 97 -0.60 -12.34 -24.01
N THR A 98 -0.89 -13.11 -22.96
CA THR A 98 -0.94 -12.55 -21.59
C THR A 98 0.48 -12.26 -21.07
N ASP A 99 1.41 -13.19 -21.26
CA ASP A 99 2.80 -13.03 -20.84
C ASP A 99 3.46 -11.88 -21.62
N GLU A 100 3.29 -11.85 -22.95
CA GLU A 100 3.83 -10.81 -23.83
C GLU A 100 3.36 -9.41 -23.44
N ALA A 101 2.06 -9.23 -23.25
CA ALA A 101 1.50 -7.94 -22.84
C ALA A 101 2.03 -7.46 -21.47
N VAL A 102 2.24 -8.39 -20.53
CA VAL A 102 2.80 -8.03 -19.21
C VAL A 102 4.30 -7.72 -19.31
N VAL A 103 5.06 -8.47 -20.11
CA VAL A 103 6.48 -8.18 -20.34
C VAL A 103 6.64 -6.81 -20.97
N GLU A 104 5.89 -6.50 -22.03
CA GLU A 104 5.92 -5.20 -22.69
C GLU A 104 5.62 -4.07 -21.71
N ALA A 105 4.56 -4.20 -20.91
CA ALA A 105 4.20 -3.21 -19.90
C ALA A 105 5.28 -3.03 -18.81
N VAL A 106 5.93 -4.11 -18.37
CA VAL A 106 7.01 -4.04 -17.37
C VAL A 106 8.25 -3.36 -17.96
N VAL A 107 8.65 -3.75 -19.16
CA VAL A 107 9.81 -3.17 -19.86
C VAL A 107 9.58 -1.69 -20.11
N GLU A 108 8.39 -1.31 -20.57
CA GLU A 108 7.98 0.08 -20.78
C GLU A 108 8.12 0.89 -19.48
N ALA A 109 7.58 0.38 -18.38
CA ALA A 109 7.54 1.07 -17.09
C ALA A 109 8.92 1.31 -16.45
N ILE A 110 9.94 0.50 -16.79
CA ILE A 110 11.29 0.65 -16.25
C ILE A 110 12.23 1.45 -17.17
N ARG A 111 11.74 1.95 -18.32
CA ARG A 111 12.58 2.76 -19.21
C ARG A 111 13.08 4.00 -18.46
N PRO A 112 14.32 4.47 -18.75
CA PRO A 112 14.87 5.64 -18.06
C PRO A 112 13.97 6.87 -18.08
N SER A 113 13.26 7.13 -19.19
CA SER A 113 12.32 8.24 -19.31
C SER A 113 11.12 8.14 -18.38
N GLU A 114 10.58 6.94 -18.17
CA GLU A 114 9.48 6.72 -17.22
C GLU A 114 9.96 6.88 -15.78
N LEU A 115 11.19 6.46 -15.49
CA LEU A 115 11.80 6.65 -14.17
C LEU A 115 12.07 8.13 -13.86
N ASP A 116 12.46 8.92 -14.87
CA ASP A 116 12.61 10.38 -14.73
C ASP A 116 11.27 11.06 -14.44
N LEU A 117 10.22 10.69 -15.19
CA LEU A 117 8.85 11.18 -14.96
C LEU A 117 8.32 10.78 -13.57
N LEU A 118 8.58 9.54 -13.14
CA LEU A 118 8.22 9.07 -11.81
C LEU A 118 8.92 9.93 -10.72
N GLU A 119 10.21 10.21 -10.87
CA GLU A 119 10.96 11.02 -9.91
C GLU A 119 10.43 12.45 -9.82
N GLU A 120 10.14 13.08 -10.96
CA GLU A 120 9.51 14.41 -10.99
C GLU A 120 8.13 14.39 -10.32
N THR A 121 7.32 13.36 -10.59
CA THR A 121 6.01 13.19 -9.96
C THR A 121 6.12 13.03 -8.45
N LEU A 122 7.05 12.20 -7.98
CA LEU A 122 7.30 12.00 -6.54
C LEU A 122 7.80 13.29 -5.87
N LYS A 123 8.66 14.07 -6.52
CA LYS A 123 9.10 15.38 -6.03
C LYS A 123 7.94 16.36 -5.88
N THR A 124 7.08 16.46 -6.89
CA THR A 124 5.88 17.31 -6.83
C THR A 124 4.94 16.86 -5.71
N GLN A 125 4.66 15.56 -5.59
CA GLN A 125 3.84 15.03 -4.50
C GLN A 125 4.44 15.31 -3.12
N SER A 126 5.76 15.20 -2.98
CA SER A 126 6.45 15.53 -1.73
C SER A 126 6.31 17.01 -1.39
N ALA A 127 6.52 17.91 -2.36
CA ALA A 127 6.39 19.34 -2.16
C ALA A 127 4.93 19.75 -1.81
N ASP A 128 3.94 19.16 -2.48
CA ASP A 128 2.53 19.41 -2.17
C ASP A 128 2.15 18.88 -0.78
N ARG A 129 2.70 17.72 -0.39
CA ARG A 129 2.53 17.20 0.97
C ARG A 129 3.16 18.12 2.01
N GLU A 130 4.36 18.65 1.79
CA GLU A 130 4.99 19.60 2.70
C GLU A 130 4.13 20.86 2.89
N ARG A 131 3.53 21.38 1.80
CA ARG A 131 2.58 22.50 1.88
C ARG A 131 1.36 22.14 2.73
N LEU A 132 0.79 20.95 2.54
CA LEU A 132 -0.34 20.47 3.35
C LEU A 132 0.03 20.27 4.82
N LEU A 133 1.24 19.79 5.13
CA LEU A 133 1.74 19.68 6.50
C LEU A 133 1.77 21.05 7.18
N VAL A 134 2.28 22.07 6.48
CA VAL A 134 2.27 23.45 6.98
C VAL A 134 0.84 23.93 7.23
N HIS A 135 -0.07 23.70 6.29
CA HIS A 135 -1.49 24.06 6.42
C HIS A 135 -2.15 23.39 7.65
N HIS A 136 -1.94 22.09 7.87
CA HIS A 136 -2.45 21.40 9.05
C HIS A 136 -1.90 21.98 10.36
N ARG A 137 -0.59 22.27 10.40
CA ARG A 137 0.05 22.90 11.57
C ARG A 137 -0.51 24.29 11.85
N ASP A 138 -0.73 25.09 10.82
CA ASP A 138 -1.27 26.44 10.97
C ASP A 138 -2.74 26.42 11.40
N ASN A 139 -3.53 25.45 10.94
CA ASN A 139 -4.90 25.25 11.42
C ASN A 139 -4.95 24.88 12.91
N VAL A 140 -4.07 23.98 13.37
CA VAL A 140 -3.97 23.64 14.80
C VAL A 140 -3.58 24.88 15.62
N LYS A 141 -2.61 25.68 15.16
CA LYS A 141 -2.22 26.93 15.84
C LYS A 141 -3.39 27.92 15.92
N ALA A 142 -4.12 28.11 14.83
CA ALA A 142 -5.27 29.02 14.78
C ALA A 142 -6.38 28.55 15.75
N ALA A 143 -6.74 27.26 15.71
CA ALA A 143 -7.74 26.70 16.62
C ALA A 143 -7.29 26.77 18.09
N THR A 144 -6.00 26.57 18.37
CA THR A 144 -5.43 26.71 19.72
C THR A 144 -5.57 28.15 20.23
N TYR A 145 -5.30 29.13 19.36
CA TYR A 145 -5.46 30.54 19.70
C TYR A 145 -6.92 30.87 20.00
N GLU A 146 -7.85 30.46 19.13
CA GLU A 146 -9.29 30.72 19.32
C GLU A 146 -9.85 30.06 20.58
N ALA A 147 -9.47 28.80 20.87
CA ALA A 147 -9.86 28.12 22.10
C ALA A 147 -9.38 28.88 23.36
N ARG A 148 -8.13 29.35 23.37
CA ARG A 148 -7.58 30.16 24.47
C ARG A 148 -8.25 31.53 24.58
N LEU A 149 -8.63 32.15 23.47
CA LEU A 149 -9.33 33.42 23.47
C LEU A 149 -10.76 33.27 24.03
N ALA A 150 -11.48 32.23 23.60
CA ALA A 150 -12.80 31.90 24.12
C ALA A 150 -12.77 31.57 25.63
N GLU A 151 -11.77 30.81 26.08
CA GLU A 151 -11.53 30.52 27.50
C GLU A 151 -11.37 31.81 28.31
N LYS A 152 -10.52 32.74 27.85
CA LYS A 152 -10.30 34.02 28.53
C LYS A 152 -11.57 34.86 28.62
N ARG A 153 -12.37 34.91 27.54
CA ARG A 153 -13.65 35.63 27.52
C ARG A 153 -14.61 35.04 28.55
N TYR A 154 -14.79 33.72 28.55
CA TYR A 154 -15.63 33.03 29.52
C TYR A 154 -15.18 33.29 30.97
N ARG A 155 -13.88 33.18 31.26
CA ARG A 155 -13.36 33.44 32.61
C ARG A 155 -13.46 34.89 33.08
N SER A 156 -13.63 35.84 32.17
CA SER A 156 -13.74 37.26 32.48
C SER A 156 -15.18 37.76 32.71
N VAL A 157 -16.19 36.93 32.44
CA VAL A 157 -17.59 37.31 32.62
C VAL A 157 -17.99 37.31 34.09
N ASP A 158 -18.83 38.26 34.49
CA ASP A 158 -19.43 38.25 35.83
C ASP A 158 -20.41 37.06 35.96
N PRO A 159 -20.29 36.21 37.01
CA PRO A 159 -21.17 35.08 37.25
C PRO A 159 -22.67 35.43 37.34
N GLU A 160 -23.01 36.66 37.73
CA GLU A 160 -24.40 37.12 37.80
C GLU A 160 -25.02 37.29 36.40
N ASN A 161 -24.20 37.47 35.35
CA ASN A 161 -24.64 37.55 33.95
C ASN A 161 -24.84 36.16 33.33
N ARG A 162 -25.70 35.34 33.94
CA ARG A 162 -25.86 33.90 33.63
C ARG A 162 -26.11 33.58 32.15
N LEU A 163 -26.91 34.39 31.46
CA LEU A 163 -27.19 34.18 30.03
C LEU A 163 -25.94 34.42 29.16
N VAL A 164 -25.14 35.44 29.48
CA VAL A 164 -23.90 35.74 28.76
C VAL A 164 -22.85 34.68 29.06
N ALA A 165 -22.74 34.24 30.32
CA ALA A 165 -21.86 33.16 30.72
C ALA A 165 -22.16 31.86 29.97
N GLY A 166 -23.45 31.48 29.86
CA GLY A 166 -23.85 30.27 29.13
C GLY A 166 -23.58 30.33 27.62
N GLU A 167 -23.72 31.50 26.98
CA GLU A 167 -23.36 31.64 25.56
C GLU A 167 -21.83 31.61 25.34
N LEU A 168 -21.05 32.22 26.24
CA LEU A 168 -19.58 32.17 26.18
C LEU A 168 -19.05 30.76 26.46
N GLU A 169 -19.70 30.00 27.36
CA GLU A 169 -19.38 28.60 27.62
C GLU A 169 -19.59 27.76 26.35
N LYS A 170 -20.76 27.85 25.70
CA LYS A 170 -21.02 27.17 24.41
C LYS A 170 -20.01 27.56 23.34
N GLY A 171 -19.64 28.84 23.28
CA GLY A 171 -18.62 29.34 22.36
C GLY A 171 -17.24 28.72 22.61
N TRP A 172 -16.86 28.58 23.88
CA TRP A 172 -15.63 27.92 24.28
C TRP A 172 -15.65 26.42 23.99
N GLU A 173 -16.74 25.71 24.31
CA GLU A 173 -16.92 24.30 23.95
C GLU A 173 -16.82 24.07 22.45
N SER A 174 -17.42 24.95 21.64
CA SER A 174 -17.31 24.89 20.19
C SER A 174 -15.87 25.06 19.73
N ALA A 175 -15.13 26.03 20.28
CA ALA A 175 -13.73 26.25 19.94
C ALA A 175 -12.82 25.08 20.35
N LEU A 176 -13.09 24.44 21.51
CA LEU A 176 -12.39 23.23 21.95
C LEU A 176 -12.64 22.05 21.00
N ARG A 177 -13.87 21.88 20.53
CA ARG A 177 -14.19 20.85 19.53
C ARG A 177 -13.48 21.08 18.20
N THR A 178 -13.45 22.32 17.71
CA THR A 178 -12.69 22.68 16.50
C THR A 178 -11.19 22.42 16.67
N LEU A 179 -10.62 22.69 17.85
CA LEU A 179 -9.23 22.34 18.15
C LEU A 179 -9.00 20.83 18.09
N ALA A 180 -9.84 20.03 18.75
CA ALA A 180 -9.72 18.58 18.72
C ALA A 180 -9.83 18.00 17.30
N GLU A 181 -10.76 18.52 16.49
CA GLU A 181 -10.90 18.14 15.08
C GLU A 181 -9.66 18.50 14.25
N ALA A 182 -9.07 19.68 14.47
CA ALA A 182 -7.85 20.11 13.79
C ALA A 182 -6.63 19.26 14.17
N GLU A 183 -6.49 18.91 15.45
CA GLU A 183 -5.44 18.02 15.96
C GLU A 183 -5.58 16.62 15.36
N GLU A 184 -6.78 16.02 15.40
CA GLU A 184 -7.02 14.70 14.83
C GLU A 184 -6.74 14.67 13.32
N ALA A 185 -7.15 15.71 12.59
CA ALA A 185 -6.89 15.83 11.15
C ALA A 185 -5.38 15.91 10.86
N ALA A 186 -4.63 16.67 11.66
CA ALA A 186 -3.17 16.77 11.51
C ALA A 186 -2.48 15.43 11.81
N GLU A 187 -2.84 14.77 12.92
CA GLU A 187 -2.31 13.45 13.29
C GLU A 187 -2.61 12.38 12.24
N ARG A 188 -3.86 12.35 11.74
CA ARG A 188 -4.26 11.44 10.66
C ARG A 188 -3.43 11.66 9.41
N PHE A 189 -3.24 12.92 9.00
CA PHE A 189 -2.46 13.25 7.82
C PHE A 189 -0.98 12.87 7.96
N GLU A 190 -0.39 13.06 9.14
CA GLU A 190 0.98 12.62 9.43
C GLU A 190 1.10 11.09 9.42
N ARG A 191 0.13 10.36 9.99
CA ARG A 191 0.09 8.89 10.00
C ARG A 191 -0.07 8.29 8.60
N GLU A 192 -0.87 8.91 7.74
CA GLU A 192 -1.14 8.44 6.37
C GLU A 192 0.00 8.78 5.38
N ARG A 193 1.24 8.96 5.85
CA ARG A 193 2.40 9.23 4.98
C ARG A 193 2.63 8.07 4.01
N PRO A 194 2.56 8.31 2.68
CA PRO A 194 3.00 7.31 1.72
C PRO A 194 4.52 7.12 1.81
N GLN A 195 4.98 5.87 1.82
CA GLN A 195 6.40 5.50 1.87
C GLN A 195 7.04 5.41 0.48
N VAL A 196 6.50 6.12 -0.52
CA VAL A 196 6.97 5.97 -1.90
C VAL A 196 8.11 6.96 -2.14
N GLU A 197 9.32 6.53 -1.77
CA GLU A 197 10.56 7.17 -2.16
C GLU A 197 11.34 6.18 -3.03
N LEU A 198 11.86 6.64 -4.17
CA LEU A 198 12.68 5.81 -5.03
C LEU A 198 14.14 5.92 -4.55
N ASP A 199 14.62 4.88 -3.87
CA ASP A 199 16.01 4.83 -3.40
C ASP A 199 17.00 5.03 -4.56
N PRO A 200 18.05 5.86 -4.41
CA PRO A 200 19.01 6.14 -5.49
C PRO A 200 19.72 4.88 -6.04
N THR A 201 19.97 3.88 -5.18
CA THR A 201 20.57 2.62 -5.60
C THR A 201 19.60 1.84 -6.48
N LEU A 202 18.35 1.73 -6.04
CA LEU A 202 17.28 1.09 -6.81
C LEU A 202 17.03 1.83 -8.14
N ARG A 203 17.01 3.16 -8.13
CA ARG A 203 16.90 4.00 -9.34
C ARG A 203 17.98 3.66 -10.36
N THR A 204 19.22 3.53 -9.90
CA THR A 204 20.37 3.19 -10.76
C THR A 204 20.21 1.80 -11.35
N GLN A 205 19.86 0.81 -10.52
CA GLN A 205 19.63 -0.57 -10.95
C GLN A 205 18.50 -0.68 -11.97
N LEU A 206 17.36 -0.01 -11.72
CA LEU A 206 16.23 0.00 -12.64
C LEU A 206 16.57 0.70 -13.96
N SER A 207 17.40 1.76 -13.92
CA SER A 207 17.83 2.43 -15.14
C SER A 207 18.75 1.58 -16.00
N ASP A 208 19.66 0.85 -15.38
CA ASP A 208 20.55 -0.09 -16.06
C ASP A 208 19.73 -1.24 -16.68
N LEU A 209 18.82 -1.83 -15.89
CA LEU A 209 17.89 -2.84 -16.37
C LEU A 209 17.01 -2.30 -17.51
N GLY A 210 16.43 -1.11 -17.39
CA GLY A 210 15.57 -0.54 -18.43
C GLY A 210 16.27 -0.33 -19.78
N ARG A 211 17.60 -0.21 -19.79
CA ARG A 211 18.40 -0.13 -21.02
C ARG A 211 18.70 -1.50 -21.62
N HIS A 212 19.01 -2.48 -20.78
CA HIS A 212 19.56 -3.77 -21.23
C HIS A 212 18.56 -4.92 -21.23
N LEU A 213 17.49 -4.83 -20.43
CA LEU A 213 16.50 -5.89 -20.26
C LEU A 213 15.80 -6.29 -21.57
N PRO A 214 15.40 -5.39 -22.48
CA PRO A 214 14.77 -5.80 -23.74
C PRO A 214 15.66 -6.76 -24.55
N GLU A 215 16.95 -6.42 -24.69
CA GLU A 215 17.92 -7.22 -25.44
C GLU A 215 18.20 -8.56 -24.77
N LEU A 216 18.33 -8.56 -23.43
CA LEU A 216 18.55 -9.77 -22.64
C LEU A 216 17.33 -10.71 -22.63
N TRP A 217 16.12 -10.14 -22.74
CA TRP A 217 14.87 -10.90 -22.70
C TRP A 217 14.59 -11.60 -24.02
N ASP A 218 14.85 -10.95 -25.15
CA ASP A 218 14.64 -11.52 -26.49
C ASP A 218 15.76 -12.50 -26.90
N GLY A 219 16.95 -12.37 -26.31
CA GLY A 219 18.10 -13.24 -26.57
C GLY A 219 18.17 -14.53 -25.74
N GLY A 220 17.24 -14.75 -24.81
CA GLY A 220 17.24 -15.84 -23.82
C GLY A 220 16.32 -17.02 -24.11
#